data_AF-A0A9D9FEM8-F1
#
_entry.id   AF-A0A9D9FEM8-F1
#
_cell.length_a   1.000
_cell.length_b   1.000
_cell.length_c   1.000
_cell.angle_alpha   90.00
_cell.angle_beta   90.00
_cell.angle_gamma   90.00
#
_symmetry.space_group_name_H-M   'P 1'
#
loop_
_entity.id
_entity.type
_entity.pdbx_description
1 polymer ?
#
loop_
_entity_poly.entity_id
_entity_poly.type
_entity_poly.pdbx_seq_one_letter_code
_entity_poly.pdbx_strand_id
1 'polypeptide(L)'
;MPDTPSLLELIDARLSALALTDEDFIFKTGMRDLAKGRAWLERAREEGVYSQPEELLRWLGAGLELDAAAIADAHRETRRRAHEASWQEFCRNFRPHAVLVTERSIPSPIHICALGGFHRKKIVEFPADLLTAQYSAYVRSEMPESIPTFGKVVGFVLNHAPDQAEEYDLDGALKRELSSALMTGQAYFGTPL
;
A
#
# COMPACT_ATOMS: atom_id res chain seq x y z
N MET A 1 -5.30 14.56 -21.49
CA MET A 1 -3.95 14.00 -21.72
C MET A 1 -4.14 12.59 -22.22
N PRO A 2 -3.31 12.05 -23.12
CA PRO A 2 -3.43 10.62 -23.46
C PRO A 2 -3.29 9.83 -22.15
N ASP A 3 -4.22 8.90 -21.91
CA ASP A 3 -4.17 8.04 -20.74
C ASP A 3 -2.82 7.30 -20.78
N THR A 4 -1.95 7.63 -19.83
CA THR A 4 -0.68 6.91 -19.69
C THR A 4 -1.03 5.44 -19.47
N PRO A 5 -0.46 4.51 -20.24
CA PRO A 5 -0.72 3.10 -20.03
C PRO A 5 -0.15 2.69 -18.68
N SER A 6 -0.82 1.76 -18.01
CA SER A 6 -0.20 0.99 -16.94
C SER A 6 1.02 0.23 -17.49
N LEU A 7 1.89 -0.17 -16.59
CA LEU A 7 3.11 -0.88 -16.94
C LEU A 7 2.86 -2.20 -17.67
N LEU A 8 1.79 -2.92 -17.34
CA LEU A 8 1.44 -4.16 -18.03
C LEU A 8 0.95 -3.88 -19.46
N GLU A 9 0.05 -2.89 -19.63
CA GLU A 9 -0.41 -2.45 -20.95
C GLU A 9 0.76 -2.01 -21.83
N LEU A 10 1.75 -1.32 -21.25
CA LEU A 10 2.97 -0.93 -21.95
C LEU A 10 3.80 -2.15 -22.37
N ILE A 11 3.96 -3.14 -21.49
CA ILE A 11 4.69 -4.38 -21.77
C ILE A 11 4.02 -5.15 -22.92
N ASP A 12 2.72 -5.44 -22.80
CA ASP A 12 1.98 -6.23 -23.79
C ASP A 12 1.94 -5.53 -25.16
N ALA A 13 1.76 -4.20 -25.18
CA ALA A 13 1.81 -3.42 -26.41
C ALA A 13 3.18 -3.50 -27.10
N ARG A 14 4.28 -3.46 -26.33
CA ARG A 14 5.64 -3.55 -26.88
C ARG A 14 6.02 -4.96 -27.33
N LEU A 15 5.62 -5.98 -26.59
CA LEU A 15 5.80 -7.38 -27.01
C LEU A 15 5.15 -7.62 -28.37
N SER A 16 3.89 -7.18 -28.51
CA SER A 16 3.15 -7.26 -29.77
C SER A 16 3.83 -6.49 -30.91
N ALA A 17 4.24 -5.23 -30.66
CA ALA A 17 4.88 -4.39 -31.66
C ALA A 17 6.24 -4.93 -32.14
N LEU A 18 6.99 -5.59 -31.26
CA LEU A 18 8.28 -6.20 -31.57
C LEU A 18 8.16 -7.66 -32.05
N ALA A 19 6.94 -8.20 -32.13
CA ALA A 19 6.65 -9.60 -32.43
C ALA A 19 7.44 -10.58 -31.53
N LEU A 20 7.57 -10.24 -30.25
CA LEU A 20 8.29 -11.05 -29.25
C LEU A 20 7.31 -11.90 -28.44
N THR A 21 7.71 -13.14 -28.15
CA THR A 21 7.05 -13.95 -27.14
C THR A 21 7.50 -13.55 -25.73
N ASP A 22 6.75 -14.00 -24.72
CA ASP A 22 7.16 -13.86 -23.31
C ASP A 22 8.55 -14.48 -23.08
N GLU A 23 8.87 -15.61 -23.73
CA GLU A 23 10.17 -16.26 -23.61
C GLU A 23 11.30 -15.42 -24.24
N ASP A 24 11.07 -14.84 -25.41
CA ASP A 24 12.04 -13.96 -26.08
C ASP A 24 12.37 -12.74 -25.23
N PHE A 25 11.34 -12.13 -24.63
CA PHE A 25 11.52 -11.02 -23.71
C PHE A 25 12.33 -11.42 -22.49
N ILE A 26 11.97 -12.52 -21.80
CA ILE A 26 12.72 -13.00 -20.63
C ILE A 26 14.19 -13.22 -21.00
N PHE A 27 14.47 -13.83 -22.16
CA PHE A 27 15.83 -14.04 -22.65
C PHE A 27 16.56 -12.71 -22.87
N LYS A 28 15.93 -11.74 -23.52
CA LYS A 28 16.49 -10.40 -23.77
C LYS A 28 16.77 -9.60 -22.50
N THR A 29 16.03 -9.83 -21.41
CA THR A 29 16.31 -9.19 -20.11
C THR A 29 17.60 -9.69 -19.44
N GLY A 30 18.19 -10.79 -19.94
CA GLY A 30 19.35 -11.45 -19.35
C GLY A 30 19.03 -12.30 -18.12
N MET A 31 17.76 -12.62 -17.88
CA MET A 31 17.35 -13.56 -16.83
C MET A 31 17.83 -14.97 -17.17
N ARG A 32 18.74 -15.53 -16.35
CA ARG A 32 19.28 -16.88 -16.54
C ARG A 32 18.28 -17.99 -16.19
N ASP A 33 17.24 -17.65 -15.45
CA ASP A 33 16.23 -18.58 -14.93
C ASP A 33 14.87 -18.26 -15.57
N LEU A 34 14.53 -19.00 -16.63
CA LEU A 34 13.29 -18.82 -17.37
C LEU A 34 12.05 -19.08 -16.52
N ALA A 35 12.13 -19.98 -15.54
CA ALA A 35 11.01 -20.27 -14.65
C ALA A 35 10.71 -19.08 -13.75
N LYS A 36 11.74 -18.41 -13.22
CA LYS A 36 11.58 -17.16 -12.47
C LYS A 36 11.06 -16.01 -13.34
N GLY A 37 11.53 -15.91 -14.58
CA GLY A 37 11.04 -14.89 -15.53
C GLY A 37 9.55 -15.05 -15.84
N ARG A 38 9.11 -16.29 -16.09
CA ARG A 38 7.68 -16.60 -16.28
C ARG A 38 6.85 -16.28 -15.04
N ALA A 39 7.26 -16.77 -13.88
CA ALA A 39 6.56 -16.49 -12.62
C ALA A 39 6.49 -14.99 -12.31
N TRP A 40 7.52 -14.22 -12.70
CA TRP A 40 7.50 -12.77 -12.58
C TRP A 40 6.47 -12.11 -13.52
N LEU A 41 6.40 -12.52 -14.79
CA LEU A 41 5.40 -12.03 -15.74
C LEU A 41 3.97 -12.40 -15.35
N GLU A 42 3.74 -13.64 -14.91
CA GLU A 42 2.44 -14.09 -14.42
C GLU A 42 2.01 -13.27 -13.22
N ARG A 43 2.89 -13.10 -12.23
CA ARG A 43 2.61 -12.25 -11.07
C ARG A 43 2.39 -10.79 -11.44
N ALA A 44 3.12 -10.27 -12.43
CA ALA A 44 2.89 -8.93 -12.96
C ALA A 44 1.51 -8.78 -13.62
N ARG A 45 1.00 -9.84 -14.27
CA ARG A 45 -0.35 -9.87 -14.87
C ARG A 45 -1.45 -10.00 -13.82
N GLU A 46 -1.22 -10.79 -12.78
CA GLU A 46 -2.21 -11.05 -11.73
C GLU A 46 -2.30 -9.93 -10.68
N GLU A 47 -1.15 -9.50 -10.15
CA GLU A 47 -1.06 -8.57 -9.03
C GLU A 47 -0.72 -7.14 -9.48
N GLY A 48 -0.10 -7.01 -10.65
CA GLY A 48 0.57 -5.79 -11.09
C GLY A 48 2.07 -5.82 -10.80
N VAL A 49 2.81 -4.86 -11.37
CA VAL A 49 4.27 -4.83 -11.27
C VAL A 49 4.72 -3.97 -10.09
N TYR A 50 5.27 -4.62 -9.04
CA TYR A 50 5.79 -3.94 -7.83
C TYR A 50 7.29 -4.15 -7.60
N SER A 51 8.07 -4.34 -8.66
CA SER A 51 9.53 -4.52 -8.56
C SER A 51 10.24 -3.21 -8.22
N GLN A 52 11.51 -3.28 -7.78
CA GLN A 52 12.31 -2.08 -7.58
C GLN A 52 12.48 -1.32 -8.90
N PRO A 53 12.38 0.02 -8.91
CA PRO A 53 12.46 0.82 -10.14
C PRO A 53 13.72 0.55 -10.97
N GLU A 54 14.87 0.31 -10.33
CA GLU A 54 16.15 0.10 -11.03
C GLU A 54 16.19 -1.22 -11.80
N GLU A 55 15.73 -2.31 -11.20
CA GLU A 55 15.65 -3.62 -11.87
C GLU A 55 14.65 -3.59 -13.02
N LEU A 56 13.53 -2.91 -12.80
CA LEU A 56 12.48 -2.72 -13.79
C LEU A 56 13.00 -1.94 -15.00
N LEU A 57 13.67 -0.81 -14.78
CA LEU A 57 14.28 -0.01 -15.83
C LEU A 57 15.27 -0.82 -16.66
N ARG A 58 16.11 -1.62 -15.98
CA ARG A 58 17.09 -2.49 -16.65
C ARG A 58 16.42 -3.55 -17.52
N TRP A 59 15.44 -4.28 -16.99
CA TRP A 59 14.78 -5.37 -17.70
C TRP A 59 13.91 -4.89 -18.86
N LEU A 60 13.07 -3.89 -18.61
CA LEU A 60 12.14 -3.37 -19.62
C LEU A 60 12.87 -2.56 -20.69
N GLY A 61 13.89 -1.79 -20.31
CA GLY A 61 14.71 -1.05 -21.26
C GLY A 61 15.45 -1.98 -22.22
N ALA A 62 16.13 -3.02 -21.69
CA ALA A 62 16.86 -3.98 -22.50
C ALA A 62 15.94 -4.93 -23.30
N GLY A 63 14.84 -5.37 -22.70
CA GLY A 63 13.96 -6.39 -23.27
C GLY A 63 12.96 -5.85 -24.30
N LEU A 64 12.48 -4.61 -24.13
CA LEU A 64 11.36 -4.04 -24.90
C LEU A 64 11.71 -2.72 -25.61
N GLU A 65 12.98 -2.32 -25.57
CA GLU A 65 13.48 -1.08 -26.18
C GLU A 65 12.68 0.14 -25.72
N LEU A 66 12.37 0.17 -24.41
CA LEU A 66 11.63 1.25 -23.77
C LEU A 66 12.59 2.27 -23.17
N ASP A 67 12.27 3.55 -23.33
CA ASP A 67 12.99 4.61 -22.62
C ASP A 67 12.62 4.63 -21.12
N ALA A 68 13.55 5.15 -20.32
CA ALA A 68 13.39 5.19 -18.86
C ALA A 68 12.20 6.06 -18.40
N ALA A 69 11.84 7.10 -19.16
CA ALA A 69 10.74 7.99 -18.80
C ALA A 69 9.39 7.28 -18.99
N ALA A 70 9.19 6.60 -20.12
CA ALA A 70 8.00 5.80 -20.39
C ALA A 70 7.77 4.71 -19.33
N ILE A 71 8.84 4.01 -18.92
CA ILE A 71 8.76 3.01 -17.84
C ILE A 71 8.38 3.66 -16.51
N ALA A 72 9.02 4.78 -16.16
CA ALA A 72 8.75 5.50 -14.92
C ALA A 72 7.31 6.04 -14.86
N ASP A 73 6.80 6.54 -15.99
CA ASP A 73 5.45 7.08 -16.10
C ASP A 73 4.41 5.97 -15.96
N ALA A 74 4.59 4.86 -16.69
CA ALA A 74 3.72 3.71 -16.61
C ALA A 74 3.73 3.04 -15.23
N HIS A 75 4.89 3.00 -14.55
CA HIS A 75 4.99 2.51 -13.18
C HIS A 75 4.25 3.43 -12.18
N ARG A 76 4.35 4.75 -12.34
CA ARG A 76 3.57 5.70 -11.51
C ARG A 76 2.08 5.53 -11.73
N GLU A 77 1.65 5.34 -12.97
CA GLU A 77 0.25 5.12 -13.30
C GLU A 77 -0.26 3.78 -12.73
N THR A 78 0.50 2.68 -12.85
CA THR A 78 0.15 1.40 -12.21
C THR A 78 -0.06 1.57 -10.71
N ARG A 79 0.85 2.27 -10.03
CA ARG A 79 0.72 2.54 -8.58
C ARG A 79 -0.50 3.40 -8.27
N ARG A 80 -0.78 4.42 -9.08
CA ARG A 80 -1.95 5.28 -8.91
C ARG A 80 -3.25 4.48 -9.06
N ARG A 81 -3.37 3.64 -10.08
CA ARG A 81 -4.55 2.77 -10.30
C ARG A 81 -4.70 1.76 -9.16
N ALA A 82 -3.62 1.14 -8.70
CA ALA A 82 -3.66 0.21 -7.57
C ALA A 82 -4.09 0.89 -6.27
N HIS A 83 -3.59 2.10 -6.01
CA HIS A 83 -3.98 2.90 -4.86
C HIS A 83 -5.46 3.30 -4.93
N GLU A 84 -5.93 3.78 -6.08
CA GLU A 84 -7.34 4.12 -6.31
C GLU A 84 -8.26 2.91 -6.14
N ALA A 85 -7.90 1.75 -6.70
CA ALA A 85 -8.66 0.51 -6.52
C ALA A 85 -8.74 0.10 -5.05
N SER A 86 -7.60 0.17 -4.33
CA SER A 86 -7.53 -0.12 -2.90
C SER A 86 -8.39 0.86 -2.07
N TRP A 87 -8.37 2.14 -2.45
CA TRP A 87 -9.18 3.18 -1.82
C TRP A 87 -10.68 2.93 -2.03
N GLN A 88 -11.08 2.60 -3.26
CA GLN A 88 -12.48 2.27 -3.57
C GLN A 88 -12.96 1.04 -2.79
N GLU A 89 -12.13 0.00 -2.68
CA GLU A 89 -12.44 -1.18 -1.88
C GLU A 89 -12.58 -0.84 -0.39
N PHE A 90 -11.66 -0.03 0.14
CA PHE A 90 -11.75 0.48 1.52
C PHE A 90 -13.05 1.25 1.76
N CYS A 91 -13.41 2.18 0.88
CA CYS A 91 -14.65 2.95 0.97
C CYS A 91 -15.89 2.05 0.93
N ARG A 92 -15.91 1.03 0.06
CA ARG A 92 -17.04 0.08 -0.04
C ARG A 92 -17.22 -0.77 1.21
N ASN A 93 -16.13 -1.14 1.86
CA ASN A 93 -16.12 -2.01 3.04
C ASN A 93 -15.93 -1.23 4.35
N PHE A 94 -16.07 0.09 4.30
CA PHE A 94 -15.75 0.95 5.44
C PHE A 94 -16.61 0.61 6.65
N ARG A 95 -15.94 0.53 7.81
CA ARG A 95 -16.57 0.46 9.12
C ARG A 95 -15.87 1.45 10.02
N PRO A 96 -16.58 2.21 10.87
CA PRO A 96 -15.93 3.04 11.87
C PRO A 96 -14.98 2.21 12.74
N HIS A 97 -13.76 2.71 12.92
CA HIS A 97 -12.72 2.06 13.70
C HIS A 97 -11.70 3.09 14.15
N ALA A 98 -10.86 2.74 15.12
CA ALA A 98 -9.69 3.53 15.46
C ALA A 98 -8.39 2.89 14.98
N VAL A 99 -7.42 3.74 14.68
CA VAL A 99 -6.05 3.34 14.39
C VAL A 99 -5.13 3.91 15.46
N LEU A 100 -4.43 3.04 16.19
CA LEU A 100 -3.46 3.43 17.20
C LEU A 100 -2.21 4.02 16.54
N VAL A 101 -1.82 5.21 16.99
CA VAL A 101 -0.59 5.89 16.57
C VAL A 101 0.51 5.46 17.51
N THR A 102 1.64 5.06 16.96
CA THR A 102 2.77 4.48 17.70
C THR A 102 4.05 5.22 17.40
N GLU A 103 5.06 5.12 18.27
CA GLU A 103 6.38 5.71 18.08
C GLU A 103 6.99 5.40 16.69
N ARG A 104 6.69 4.21 16.15
CA ARG A 104 7.11 3.81 14.80
C ARG A 104 5.89 3.68 13.91
N SER A 105 5.92 4.32 12.74
CA SER A 105 4.94 4.09 11.66
C SER A 105 5.26 2.80 10.89
N ILE A 106 6.54 2.49 10.73
CA ILE A 106 7.05 1.26 10.11
C ILE A 106 7.51 0.31 11.21
N PRO A 107 7.02 -0.94 11.24
CA PRO A 107 7.42 -1.88 12.28
C PRO A 107 8.89 -2.27 12.16
N SER A 108 9.54 -2.46 13.30
CA SER A 108 10.91 -2.97 13.36
C SER A 108 11.06 -3.99 14.50
N PRO A 109 11.48 -5.24 14.21
CA PRO A 109 11.72 -5.82 12.89
C PRO A 109 10.43 -6.16 12.11
N ILE A 110 10.37 -5.82 10.82
CA ILE A 110 9.16 -6.01 9.98
C ILE A 110 8.76 -7.47 9.78
N HIS A 111 9.71 -8.40 9.70
CA HIS A 111 9.43 -9.82 9.52
C HIS A 111 8.73 -10.42 10.76
N ILE A 112 9.15 -10.02 11.97
CA ILE A 112 8.47 -10.41 13.22
C ILE A 112 7.05 -9.82 13.27
N CYS A 113 6.87 -8.60 12.78
CA CYS A 113 5.54 -7.99 12.66
C CYS A 113 4.60 -8.79 11.75
N ALA A 114 5.11 -9.26 10.61
CA ALA A 114 4.35 -10.09 9.69
C ALA A 114 3.99 -11.43 10.33
N LEU A 115 4.97 -12.12 10.91
CA LEU A 115 4.79 -13.44 11.53
C LEU A 115 3.81 -13.41 12.72
N GLY A 116 3.92 -12.38 13.56
CA GLY A 116 3.08 -12.21 14.75
C GLY A 116 1.75 -11.50 14.50
N GLY A 117 1.48 -11.03 13.28
CA GLY A 117 0.26 -10.30 12.95
C GLY A 117 0.10 -8.97 13.71
N PHE A 118 1.20 -8.36 14.19
CA PHE A 118 1.14 -7.21 15.09
C PHE A 118 0.58 -5.94 14.44
N HIS A 119 0.59 -5.85 13.11
CA HIS A 119 -0.08 -4.77 12.37
C HIS A 119 -1.58 -4.70 12.66
N ARG A 120 -2.25 -5.84 12.88
CA ARG A 120 -3.69 -5.90 13.20
C ARG A 120 -4.00 -5.31 14.57
N LYS A 121 -3.04 -5.37 15.50
CA LYS A 121 -3.18 -4.80 16.84
C LYS A 121 -3.19 -3.27 16.85
N LYS A 122 -2.90 -2.62 15.70
CA LYS A 122 -3.08 -1.18 15.55
C LYS A 122 -4.53 -0.78 15.33
N ILE A 123 -5.43 -1.71 15.05
CA ILE A 123 -6.83 -1.43 14.76
C ILE A 123 -7.66 -1.76 16.01
N VAL A 124 -8.51 -0.81 16.41
CA VAL A 124 -9.55 -1.04 17.41
C VAL A 124 -10.90 -0.97 16.71
N GLU A 125 -11.57 -2.10 16.60
CA GLU A 125 -12.92 -2.18 16.03
C GLU A 125 -13.97 -1.80 17.08
N PHE A 126 -15.02 -1.11 16.66
CA PHE A 126 -16.10 -0.73 17.55
C PHE A 126 -17.21 -1.78 17.56
N PRO A 127 -17.80 -2.09 18.73
CA PRO A 127 -19.05 -2.83 18.80
C PRO A 127 -20.15 -2.12 17.99
N ALA A 128 -21.02 -2.90 17.35
CA ALA A 128 -22.03 -2.38 16.43
C ALA A 128 -23.07 -1.45 17.10
N ASP A 129 -23.26 -1.59 18.40
CA ASP A 129 -24.19 -0.82 19.23
C ASP A 129 -23.51 0.34 20.00
N LEU A 130 -22.20 0.51 19.85
CA LEU A 130 -21.47 1.59 20.50
C LEU A 130 -21.82 2.94 19.84
N LEU A 131 -22.27 3.89 20.65
CA LEU A 131 -22.59 5.23 20.15
C LEU A 131 -21.29 5.98 19.78
N THR A 132 -21.31 6.76 18.70
CA THR A 132 -20.15 7.52 18.22
C THR A 132 -19.53 8.42 19.31
N ALA A 133 -20.36 9.02 20.17
CA ALA A 133 -19.89 9.83 21.30
C ALA A 133 -19.05 9.05 22.33
N GLN A 134 -19.10 7.71 22.31
CA GLN A 134 -18.37 6.83 23.20
C GLN A 134 -17.07 6.29 22.58
N TYR A 135 -16.80 6.53 21.29
CA TYR A 135 -15.65 5.96 20.59
C TYR A 135 -14.33 6.33 21.24
N SER A 136 -14.08 7.62 21.51
CA SER A 136 -12.84 8.07 22.17
C SER A 136 -12.65 7.41 23.54
N ALA A 137 -13.71 7.36 24.35
CA ALA A 137 -13.64 6.72 25.67
C ALA A 137 -13.35 5.22 25.56
N TYR A 138 -13.96 4.53 24.59
CA TYR A 138 -13.75 3.11 24.32
C TYR A 138 -12.32 2.81 23.83
N VAL A 139 -11.79 3.60 22.89
CA VAL A 139 -10.40 3.41 22.44
C VAL A 139 -9.43 3.52 23.61
N ARG A 140 -9.62 4.51 24.49
CA ARG A 140 -8.76 4.69 25.67
C ARG A 140 -8.85 3.52 26.65
N SER A 141 -10.00 2.84 26.77
CA SER A 141 -10.09 1.66 27.64
C SER A 141 -9.43 0.42 27.04
N GLU A 142 -9.42 0.29 25.71
CA GLU A 142 -8.83 -0.84 24.99
C GLU A 142 -7.35 -0.63 24.60
N MET A 143 -6.86 0.61 24.68
CA MET A 143 -5.54 0.99 24.20
C MET A 143 -4.42 0.34 25.03
N PRO A 144 -3.54 -0.49 24.42
CA PRO A 144 -2.38 -1.03 25.10
C PRO A 144 -1.31 0.05 25.28
N GLU A 145 -0.43 -0.13 26.26
CA GLU A 145 0.74 0.76 26.44
C GLU A 145 1.68 0.71 25.22
N SER A 146 1.84 -0.47 24.62
CA SER A 146 2.71 -0.67 23.48
C SER A 146 2.22 -1.78 22.56
N ILE A 147 2.64 -1.70 21.30
CA ILE A 147 2.41 -2.73 20.29
C ILE A 147 3.77 -3.31 19.90
N PRO A 148 3.95 -4.65 19.94
CA PRO A 148 5.19 -5.29 19.52
C PRO A 148 5.60 -4.81 18.12
N THR A 149 6.91 -4.60 17.93
CA THR A 149 7.56 -4.04 16.72
C THR A 149 7.23 -2.57 16.38
N PHE A 150 6.15 -2.00 16.92
CA PHE A 150 5.76 -0.61 16.69
C PHE A 150 6.15 0.36 17.82
N GLY A 151 6.42 -0.16 19.02
CA GLY A 151 6.80 0.66 20.18
C GLY A 151 5.58 1.12 20.99
N LYS A 152 5.75 2.19 21.77
CA LYS A 152 4.67 2.73 22.61
C LYS A 152 3.55 3.32 21.76
N VAL A 153 2.32 3.23 22.25
CA VAL A 153 1.20 4.01 21.72
C VAL A 153 1.35 5.44 22.19
N VAL A 154 1.16 6.40 21.28
CA VAL A 154 1.32 7.85 21.53
C VAL A 154 0.05 8.65 21.24
N GLY A 155 -1.01 7.98 20.79
CA GLY A 155 -2.30 8.55 20.45
C GLY A 155 -3.12 7.60 19.59
N PHE A 156 -4.20 8.09 19.01
CA PHE A 156 -5.05 7.32 18.11
C PHE A 156 -5.79 8.23 17.12
N VAL A 157 -6.17 7.66 15.99
CA VAL A 157 -7.03 8.29 15.00
C VAL A 157 -8.38 7.59 15.01
N LEU A 158 -9.47 8.34 15.16
CA LEU A 158 -10.83 7.83 14.96
C LEU A 158 -11.22 8.04 13.51
N ASN A 159 -11.49 6.95 12.79
CA ASN A 159 -12.06 6.98 11.45
C ASN A 159 -13.59 6.90 11.56
N HIS A 160 -14.28 8.02 11.33
CA HIS A 160 -15.75 8.09 11.37
C HIS A 160 -16.37 7.74 10.02
N ALA A 161 -15.75 8.23 8.95
CA ALA A 161 -16.09 7.98 7.55
C ALA A 161 -14.80 7.94 6.70
N PRO A 162 -14.83 7.45 5.45
CA PRO A 162 -13.66 7.48 4.59
C PRO A 162 -13.03 8.86 4.41
N ASP A 163 -13.83 9.92 4.43
CA ASP A 163 -13.44 11.32 4.25
C ASP A 163 -13.42 12.13 5.56
N GLN A 164 -13.62 11.47 6.71
CA GLN A 164 -13.68 12.14 8.01
C GLN A 164 -12.98 11.32 9.09
N ALA A 165 -11.88 11.86 9.60
CA ALA A 165 -11.18 11.29 10.74
C ALA A 165 -10.64 12.37 11.70
N GLU A 166 -10.34 11.96 12.92
CA GLU A 166 -9.92 12.84 14.01
C GLU A 166 -8.73 12.22 14.74
N GLU A 167 -7.65 12.97 14.90
CA GLU A 167 -6.46 12.53 15.65
C GLU A 167 -6.52 13.03 17.09
N TYR A 168 -6.28 12.13 18.03
CA TYR A 168 -6.26 12.37 19.46
C TYR A 168 -4.91 12.02 20.08
N ASP A 169 -4.56 12.70 21.16
CA ASP A 169 -3.49 12.27 22.06
C ASP A 169 -3.93 11.14 23.02
N LEU A 170 -3.05 10.74 23.92
CA LEU A 170 -3.30 9.69 24.91
C LEU A 170 -4.40 10.06 25.93
N ASP A 171 -4.56 11.35 26.22
CA ASP A 171 -5.57 11.85 27.17
C ASP A 171 -6.95 11.94 26.50
N GLY A 172 -7.01 11.81 25.18
CA GLY A 172 -8.23 11.94 24.38
C GLY A 172 -8.55 13.39 24.01
N ALA A 173 -7.56 14.28 24.08
CA ALA A 173 -7.71 15.62 23.54
C ALA A 173 -7.52 15.60 22.02
N LEU A 174 -8.43 16.26 21.31
CA LEU A 174 -8.39 16.37 19.85
C LEU A 174 -7.18 17.22 19.45
N LYS A 175 -6.30 16.66 18.61
CA LYS A 175 -5.13 17.35 18.05
C LYS A 175 -5.44 17.98 16.71
N ARG A 176 -6.11 17.25 15.82
CA ARG A 176 -6.51 17.73 14.48
C ARG A 176 -7.62 16.90 13.87
N GLU A 177 -8.40 17.53 13.00
CA GLU A 177 -9.28 16.87 12.05
C GLU A 177 -8.50 16.50 10.78
N LEU A 178 -8.87 15.38 10.17
CA LEU A 178 -8.28 14.83 8.96
C LEU A 178 -9.35 14.72 7.88
N SER A 179 -9.02 15.13 6.66
CA SER A 179 -9.90 15.05 5.48
C SER A 179 -10.02 13.65 4.88
N SER A 180 -9.43 12.64 5.53
CA SER A 180 -9.50 11.25 5.12
C SER A 180 -9.18 10.32 6.28
N ALA A 181 -9.81 9.14 6.28
CA ALA A 181 -9.49 8.05 7.19
C ALA A 181 -8.03 7.62 7.08
N LEU A 182 -7.43 7.27 8.22
CA LEU A 182 -6.09 6.70 8.27
C LEU A 182 -6.17 5.20 7.95
N MET A 183 -5.60 4.76 6.81
CA MET A 183 -5.53 3.34 6.45
C MET A 183 -4.25 2.70 6.98
N THR A 184 -4.37 1.60 7.72
CA THR A 184 -3.22 0.75 8.10
C THR A 184 -2.86 -0.22 6.98
N GLY A 185 -1.57 -0.47 6.76
CA GLY A 185 -1.10 -1.45 5.78
C GLY A 185 -0.77 -0.88 4.40
N GLN A 186 -0.98 0.42 4.18
CA GLN A 186 -0.41 1.12 3.04
C GLN A 186 0.93 1.75 3.42
N ALA A 187 1.96 1.49 2.61
CA ALA A 187 3.24 2.15 2.73
C ALA A 187 3.12 3.57 2.13
N TYR A 188 2.94 4.57 2.98
CA TYR A 188 3.02 5.97 2.57
C TYR A 188 4.50 6.36 2.49
N PHE A 189 5.01 6.57 1.27
CA PHE A 189 6.29 7.23 1.06
C PHE A 189 6.03 8.73 0.87
N GLY A 190 5.94 9.43 1.99
CA GLY A 190 5.78 10.88 2.13
C GLY A 190 6.09 11.24 3.58
N THR A 191 6.42 12.51 3.83
CA THR A 191 6.82 12.98 5.17
C THR A 191 5.88 12.42 6.24
N PRO A 192 6.40 11.76 7.30
CA PRO A 192 5.54 11.19 8.33
C PRO A 192 4.66 12.27 8.92
N LEU A 193 3.39 11.91 9.13
CA LEU A 193 2.41 12.68 9.90
C LEU A 193 2.87 12.93 11.34
#